data_AF-A0A9P6XTG8-F1
#
_entry.id   AF-A0A9P6XTG8-F1
#
_cell.length_a   1.000
_cell.length_b   1.000
_cell.length_c   1.000
_cell.angle_alpha   90.00
_cell.angle_beta   90.00
_cell.angle_gamma   90.00
#
_symmetry.space_group_name_H-M   'P 1'
#
loop_
_entity.id
_entity.type
_entity.pdbx_description
1 polymer ?
#
loop_
_entity_poly.entity_id
_entity_poly.type
_entity_poly.pdbx_seq_one_letter_code
_entity_poly.pdbx_strand_id
1 'polypeptide(L)'
;MSQNPDCTNVVQPQLSIVESQLAEIQQYHVDNLALRAGIRWRELGELSPGYLKRTVATRSSRHLIPPLRHPINHTISSTRDEMLDAAAIFYSQLYSPDPIDYTAMDNLLDSLPEDLHLSEIDHQFITSPITYDELLEEVSRCPQRSSPGVDGLPYELLNLLFRHPACREIALAVYNNALTVGIFPPSWQETCVSLLPKKGDLSDLKNWRPISLINTDAKVFTRILNARIINLAKSLITPFQSGFVRGRFIADNGLLMKLVMDHARNSHSQSIGLMLDQEKAYDRWCTVCQICSLVLNCV
;
A
#
# COMPACT_ATOMS: atom_id res chain seq x y z
N MET A 1 26.89 41.18 11.68
CA MET A 1 26.98 40.35 12.90
C MET A 1 27.88 39.18 12.58
N SER A 2 29.07 39.15 13.17
CA SER A 2 30.14 38.21 12.86
C SER A 2 29.76 36.78 13.22
N GLN A 3 29.70 35.89 12.23
CA GLN A 3 29.75 34.45 12.50
C GLN A 3 31.18 34.13 12.91
N ASN A 4 31.35 33.71 14.17
CA ASN A 4 32.64 33.29 14.72
C ASN A 4 33.05 31.95 14.05
N PRO A 5 34.09 31.90 13.19
CA PRO A 5 34.45 30.70 12.44
C PRO A 5 35.05 29.58 13.31
N ASP A 6 35.50 29.92 14.53
CA ASP A 6 36.22 29.02 15.43
C ASP A 6 35.31 28.05 16.22
N CYS A 7 34.03 28.37 16.42
CA CYS A 7 33.13 27.47 17.17
C CYS A 7 32.69 26.25 16.35
N THR A 8 32.57 26.38 15.03
CA THR A 8 32.14 25.28 14.15
C THR A 8 33.15 24.14 14.10
N ASN A 9 34.46 24.43 14.08
CA ASN A 9 35.51 23.40 14.02
C ASN A 9 35.65 22.59 15.32
N VAL A 10 35.22 23.13 16.47
CA VAL A 10 35.29 22.44 17.77
C VAL A 10 34.02 21.64 18.06
N VAL A 11 32.85 22.14 17.61
CA VAL A 11 31.55 21.50 17.89
C VAL A 11 31.26 20.33 16.94
N GLN A 12 31.69 20.38 15.67
CA GLN A 12 31.47 19.30 14.69
C GLN A 12 31.95 17.91 15.17
N PRO A 13 33.19 17.74 15.67
CA PRO A 13 33.65 16.44 16.14
C PRO A 13 32.91 15.98 17.40
N GLN A 14 32.55 16.89 18.31
CA GLN A 14 31.78 16.54 19.50
C GLN A 14 30.35 16.13 19.15
N LEU A 15 29.73 16.77 18.16
CA LEU A 15 28.41 16.40 17.66
C LEU A 15 28.40 14.97 17.11
N SER A 16 29.41 14.61 16.30
CA SER A 16 29.52 13.26 15.74
C SER A 16 29.68 12.18 16.82
N ILE A 17 30.37 12.50 17.93
CA ILE A 17 30.52 11.60 19.07
C ILE A 17 29.18 11.44 19.79
N VAL A 18 28.47 12.54 20.07
CA VAL A 18 27.16 12.50 20.73
C VAL A 18 26.12 11.77 19.88
N GLU A 19 26.13 11.98 18.56
CA GLU A 19 25.26 11.26 17.61
C GLU A 19 25.56 9.75 17.62
N SER A 20 26.84 9.35 17.66
CA SER A 20 27.22 7.94 17.75
C SER A 20 26.75 7.29 19.06
N GLN A 21 26.90 7.99 20.19
CA GLN A 21 26.45 7.53 21.51
C GLN A 21 24.93 7.42 21.57
N LEU A 22 24.21 8.38 20.99
CA LEU A 22 22.75 8.35 20.92
C LEU A 22 22.27 7.16 20.08
N ALA A 23 22.92 6.89 18.93
CA ALA A 23 22.59 5.75 18.08
C ALA A 23 22.82 4.42 18.80
N GLU A 24 23.90 4.29 19.58
CA GLU A 24 24.19 3.10 20.37
C GLU A 24 23.12 2.83 21.44
N ILE A 25 22.71 3.87 22.17
CA ILE A 25 21.65 3.77 23.18
C ILE A 25 20.30 3.42 22.53
N GLN A 26 19.98 4.01 21.38
CA GLN A 26 18.77 3.71 20.62
C GLN A 26 18.75 2.25 20.16
N GLN A 27 19.87 1.74 19.63
CA GLN A 27 20.00 0.35 19.21
C GLN A 27 19.81 -0.61 20.39
N TYR A 28 20.46 -0.34 21.52
CA TYR A 28 20.30 -1.13 22.74
C TYR A 28 18.86 -1.17 23.25
N HIS A 29 18.13 -0.05 23.13
CA HIS A 29 16.72 0.02 23.52
C HIS A 29 15.83 -0.81 22.59
N VAL A 30 16.07 -0.74 21.27
CA VAL A 30 15.37 -1.54 20.25
C VAL A 30 15.60 -3.02 20.49
N ASP A 31 16.83 -3.44 20.76
CA ASP A 31 17.17 -4.85 21.00
C ASP A 31 16.51 -5.38 22.27
N ASN A 32 16.48 -4.58 23.35
CA ASN A 32 15.77 -4.93 24.58
C ASN A 32 14.25 -5.05 24.36
N LEU A 33 13.65 -4.13 23.59
CA LEU A 33 12.24 -4.19 23.25
C LEU A 33 11.93 -5.42 22.38
N ALA A 34 12.79 -5.75 21.41
CA ALA A 34 12.67 -6.93 20.57
C ALA A 34 12.77 -8.22 21.39
N LEU A 35 13.73 -8.30 22.32
CA LEU A 35 13.85 -9.41 23.28
C LEU A 35 12.59 -9.53 24.14
N ARG A 36 12.14 -8.44 24.77
CA ARG A 36 10.93 -8.41 25.60
C ARG A 36 9.67 -8.80 24.83
N ALA A 37 9.55 -8.37 23.58
CA ALA A 37 8.45 -8.77 22.70
C ALA A 37 8.47 -10.29 22.41
N GLY A 38 9.66 -10.88 22.26
CA GLY A 38 9.84 -12.31 21.98
C GLY A 38 9.80 -13.24 23.20
N ILE A 39 10.12 -12.75 24.41
CA ILE A 39 10.14 -13.53 25.65
C ILE A 39 8.77 -14.17 25.90
N ARG A 40 7.68 -13.41 25.74
CA ARG A 40 6.33 -13.91 25.94
C ARG A 40 5.99 -15.12 25.06
N TRP A 41 6.40 -15.10 23.79
CA TRP A 41 6.18 -16.24 22.89
C TRP A 41 7.09 -17.42 23.21
N ARG A 42 8.35 -17.16 23.61
CA ARG A 42 9.31 -18.20 24.00
C ARG A 42 8.90 -18.93 25.28
N GLU A 43 8.42 -18.19 26.28
CA GLU A 43 8.06 -18.75 27.59
C GLU A 43 6.65 -19.36 27.61
N LEU A 44 5.69 -18.71 26.92
CA LEU A 44 4.28 -19.10 27.00
C LEU A 44 3.73 -19.69 25.70
N GLY A 45 4.46 -19.70 24.59
CA GLY A 45 3.97 -20.14 23.27
C GLY A 45 3.58 -21.62 23.22
N GLU A 46 4.38 -22.45 22.57
CA GLU A 46 4.07 -23.88 22.40
C GLU A 46 4.09 -24.66 23.73
N LEU A 47 4.70 -24.10 24.77
CA LEU A 47 4.86 -24.72 26.08
C LEU A 47 3.64 -24.57 26.99
N SER A 48 2.70 -23.64 26.72
CA SER A 48 1.53 -23.42 27.55
C SER A 48 0.22 -23.66 26.79
N PRO A 49 -0.41 -24.85 26.94
CA PRO A 49 -1.72 -25.14 26.36
C PRO A 49 -2.80 -24.13 26.76
N GLY A 50 -2.73 -23.58 27.96
CA GLY A 50 -3.65 -22.53 28.43
C GLY A 50 -3.45 -21.19 27.73
N TYR A 51 -2.21 -20.81 27.44
CA TYR A 51 -1.92 -19.62 26.62
C TYR A 51 -2.39 -19.80 25.18
N LEU A 52 -2.13 -20.97 24.57
CA LEU A 52 -2.61 -21.30 23.23
C LEU A 52 -4.14 -21.28 23.18
N LYS A 53 -4.82 -21.94 24.11
CA LYS A 53 -6.29 -21.97 24.18
C LYS A 53 -6.88 -20.57 24.33
N ARG A 54 -6.30 -19.72 25.20
CA ARG A 54 -6.73 -18.31 25.34
C ARG A 54 -6.44 -17.49 24.09
N THR A 55 -5.29 -17.69 23.46
CA THR A 55 -4.90 -16.97 22.23
C THR A 55 -5.83 -17.35 21.07
N VAL A 56 -6.13 -18.64 20.92
CA VAL A 56 -7.10 -19.15 19.95
C VAL A 56 -8.49 -18.60 20.26
N ALA A 57 -8.96 -18.67 21.50
CA ALA A 57 -10.26 -18.12 21.89
C ALA A 57 -10.38 -16.62 21.60
N THR A 58 -9.36 -15.82 21.94
CA THR A 58 -9.30 -14.38 21.66
C THR A 58 -9.22 -14.09 20.16
N ARG A 59 -8.54 -14.93 19.37
CA ARG A 59 -8.52 -14.81 17.91
C ARG A 59 -9.88 -15.16 17.33
N SER A 60 -10.47 -16.28 17.73
CA SER A 60 -11.82 -16.70 17.32
C SER A 60 -12.87 -15.63 17.63
N SER A 61 -12.83 -15.01 18.82
CA SER A 61 -13.74 -13.92 19.17
C SER A 61 -13.52 -12.65 18.36
N ARG A 62 -12.29 -12.37 17.91
CA ARG A 62 -11.96 -11.22 17.05
C ARG A 62 -12.28 -11.47 15.57
N HIS A 63 -12.29 -12.73 15.13
CA HIS A 63 -12.61 -13.13 13.75
C HIS A 63 -14.11 -13.40 13.54
N LEU A 64 -14.91 -13.47 14.61
CA LEU A 64 -16.36 -13.57 14.50
C LEU A 64 -16.93 -12.24 14.01
N ILE A 65 -17.47 -12.26 12.80
CA ILE A 65 -18.26 -11.16 12.26
C ILE A 65 -19.62 -11.20 12.99
N PRO A 66 -20.02 -10.13 13.69
CA PRO A 66 -21.33 -10.05 14.30
C PRO A 66 -22.44 -10.02 13.23
N PRO A 67 -23.70 -10.27 13.59
CA PRO A 67 -24.81 -10.13 12.67
C PRO A 67 -24.77 -8.77 11.94
N LEU A 68 -24.92 -8.82 10.63
CA LEU A 68 -24.79 -7.65 9.76
C LEU A 68 -26.15 -7.03 9.49
N ARG A 69 -26.20 -5.71 9.35
CA ARG A 69 -27.40 -5.02 8.88
C ARG A 69 -27.45 -5.08 7.36
N HIS A 70 -28.49 -5.69 6.82
CA HIS A 70 -28.66 -5.84 5.38
C HIS A 70 -28.87 -4.47 4.72
N PRO A 71 -28.22 -4.18 3.57
CA PRO A 71 -28.12 -2.82 3.01
C PRO A 71 -29.45 -2.24 2.51
N ILE A 72 -30.38 -3.09 2.05
CA ILE A 72 -31.64 -2.65 1.42
C ILE A 72 -32.79 -2.51 2.43
N ASN A 73 -33.10 -3.60 3.14
CA ASN A 73 -34.24 -3.70 4.07
C ASN A 73 -33.88 -3.33 5.52
N HIS A 74 -32.60 -3.06 5.82
CA HIS A 74 -32.09 -2.74 7.15
C HIS A 74 -32.37 -3.79 8.25
N THR A 75 -32.71 -5.03 7.88
CA THR A 75 -32.88 -6.13 8.83
C THR A 75 -31.52 -6.66 9.29
N ILE A 76 -31.49 -7.35 10.43
CA ILE A 76 -30.27 -7.97 10.95
C ILE A 76 -30.16 -9.38 10.38
N SER A 77 -29.15 -9.58 9.52
CA SER A 77 -28.72 -10.86 8.97
C SER A 77 -27.84 -11.58 9.99
N SER A 78 -28.27 -12.75 10.43
CA SER A 78 -27.56 -13.52 11.48
C SER A 78 -27.05 -14.87 11.00
N THR A 79 -27.60 -15.40 9.91
CA THR A 79 -27.11 -16.63 9.29
C THR A 79 -25.96 -16.32 8.33
N ARG A 80 -25.09 -17.31 8.11
CA ARG A 80 -23.92 -17.15 7.22
C ARG A 80 -24.33 -16.73 5.81
N ASP A 81 -25.36 -17.36 5.26
CA ASP A 81 -25.78 -17.10 3.88
C ASP A 81 -26.40 -15.71 3.73
N GLU A 82 -27.23 -15.27 4.69
CA GLU A 82 -27.78 -13.91 4.72
C GLU A 82 -26.68 -12.85 4.87
N MET A 83 -25.67 -13.12 5.70
CA MET A 83 -24.55 -12.20 5.92
C MET A 83 -23.67 -12.09 4.66
N LEU A 84 -23.45 -13.21 3.95
CA LEU A 84 -22.73 -13.23 2.69
C LEU A 84 -23.50 -12.47 1.59
N ASP A 85 -24.81 -12.67 1.50
CA ASP A 85 -25.68 -11.95 0.56
C ASP A 85 -25.69 -10.44 0.84
N ALA A 86 -25.87 -10.03 2.11
CA ALA A 86 -25.80 -8.64 2.52
C ALA A 86 -24.45 -8.00 2.17
N ALA A 87 -23.34 -8.71 2.40
CA ALA A 87 -22.00 -8.25 2.05
C ALA A 87 -21.81 -8.15 0.53
N ALA A 88 -22.24 -9.16 -0.23
CA ALA A 88 -22.15 -9.17 -1.68
C ALA A 88 -22.91 -7.98 -2.28
N ILE A 89 -24.18 -7.77 -1.90
CA ILE A 89 -24.98 -6.65 -2.37
C ILE A 89 -24.32 -5.31 -2.04
N PHE A 90 -23.89 -5.12 -0.80
CA PHE A 90 -23.26 -3.87 -0.37
C PHE A 90 -21.99 -3.56 -1.15
N TYR A 91 -21.07 -4.51 -1.27
CA TYR A 91 -19.79 -4.30 -1.97
C TYR A 91 -19.97 -4.23 -3.49
N SER A 92 -20.90 -4.98 -4.09
CA SER A 92 -21.25 -4.84 -5.50
C SER A 92 -21.78 -3.45 -5.83
N GLN A 93 -22.61 -2.86 -4.96
CA GLN A 93 -23.06 -1.48 -5.10
C GLN A 93 -21.91 -0.49 -4.91
N LEU A 94 -21.04 -0.72 -3.91
CA LEU A 94 -19.92 0.17 -3.62
C LEU A 94 -18.88 0.22 -4.76
N TYR A 95 -18.64 -0.92 -5.41
CA TYR A 95 -17.70 -1.06 -6.53
C TYR A 95 -18.35 -0.84 -7.90
N SER A 96 -19.64 -0.51 -7.94
CA SER A 96 -20.29 -0.11 -9.19
C SER A 96 -19.71 1.23 -9.66
N PRO A 97 -19.30 1.35 -10.93
CA PRO A 97 -18.74 2.59 -11.44
C PRO A 97 -19.80 3.69 -11.43
N ASP A 98 -19.43 4.87 -10.94
CA ASP A 98 -20.20 6.09 -11.14
C ASP A 98 -20.15 6.48 -12.64
N PRO A 99 -21.18 7.16 -13.17
CA PRO A 99 -21.18 7.61 -14.56
C PRO A 99 -19.99 8.53 -14.84
N ILE A 100 -19.27 8.22 -15.92
CA ILE A 100 -18.06 8.95 -16.32
C ILE A 100 -18.44 10.01 -17.35
N ASP A 101 -18.07 11.26 -17.09
CA ASP A 101 -18.12 12.32 -18.08
C ASP A 101 -16.81 12.30 -18.90
N TYR A 102 -16.89 11.69 -20.09
CA TYR A 102 -15.76 11.60 -21.01
C TYR A 102 -15.29 12.98 -21.49
N THR A 103 -16.19 13.96 -21.61
CA THR A 103 -15.81 15.31 -22.06
C THR A 103 -14.97 16.02 -20.99
N ALA A 104 -15.35 15.88 -19.72
CA ALA A 104 -14.57 16.39 -18.61
C ALA A 104 -13.20 15.70 -18.51
N MET A 105 -13.15 14.39 -18.78
CA MET A 105 -11.91 13.62 -18.81
C MET A 105 -10.97 14.10 -19.92
N ASP A 106 -11.46 14.25 -21.15
CA ASP A 106 -10.66 14.71 -22.28
C ASP A 106 -10.15 16.13 -22.03
N ASN A 107 -11.00 17.04 -21.57
CA ASN A 107 -10.59 18.40 -21.20
C ASN A 107 -9.50 18.42 -20.11
N LEU A 108 -9.57 17.50 -19.15
CA LEU A 108 -8.56 17.38 -18.10
C LEU A 108 -7.23 16.85 -18.67
N LEU A 109 -7.27 15.82 -19.53
CA LEU A 109 -6.09 15.27 -20.19
C LEU A 109 -5.44 16.28 -21.12
N ASP A 110 -6.22 17.02 -21.90
CA ASP A 110 -5.74 18.07 -22.81
C ASP A 110 -5.13 19.27 -22.06
N SER A 111 -5.51 19.46 -20.79
CA SER A 111 -4.94 20.51 -19.94
C SER A 111 -3.58 20.16 -19.33
N LEU A 112 -3.12 18.91 -19.49
CA LEU A 112 -1.84 18.47 -18.93
C LEU A 112 -0.66 19.09 -19.69
N PRO A 113 0.32 19.66 -18.98
CA PRO A 113 1.55 20.16 -19.59
C PRO A 113 2.30 19.08 -20.41
N GLU A 114 2.86 19.47 -21.56
CA GLU A 114 3.60 18.55 -22.44
C GLU A 114 4.83 17.92 -21.76
N ASP A 115 5.42 18.59 -20.77
CA ASP A 115 6.54 18.09 -19.99
C ASP A 115 6.17 16.95 -19.03
N LEU A 116 4.87 16.69 -18.82
CA LEU A 116 4.37 15.52 -18.10
C LEU A 116 4.08 14.33 -19.02
N HIS A 117 4.29 14.46 -20.32
CA HIS A 117 4.20 13.33 -21.24
C HIS A 117 5.46 12.45 -21.13
N LEU A 118 5.24 11.14 -21.10
CA LEU A 118 6.33 10.17 -21.13
C LEU A 118 7.10 10.30 -22.46
N SER A 119 8.43 10.23 -22.36
CA SER A 119 9.25 10.12 -23.57
C SER A 119 9.00 8.78 -24.27
N GLU A 120 9.24 8.72 -25.57
CA GLU A 120 9.12 7.47 -26.34
C GLU A 120 10.02 6.35 -25.75
N ILE A 121 11.19 6.71 -25.23
CA ILE A 121 12.11 5.79 -24.57
C ILE A 121 11.49 5.23 -23.28
N ASP A 122 10.88 6.07 -22.46
CA ASP A 122 10.22 5.65 -21.22
C ASP A 122 8.99 4.78 -21.50
N HIS A 123 8.21 5.13 -22.53
CA HIS A 123 7.08 4.34 -22.99
C HIS A 123 7.53 2.94 -23.45
N GLN A 124 8.59 2.85 -24.26
CA GLN A 124 9.18 1.58 -24.68
C GLN A 124 9.74 0.78 -23.50
N PHE A 125 10.35 1.44 -22.52
CA PHE A 125 10.84 0.77 -21.32
C PHE A 125 9.71 0.10 -20.53
N ILE A 126 8.61 0.80 -20.27
CA ILE A 126 7.45 0.24 -19.53
C ILE A 126 6.84 -0.94 -20.28
N THR A 127 6.72 -0.84 -21.61
CA THR A 127 6.01 -1.81 -22.45
C THR A 127 6.88 -2.95 -22.99
N SER A 128 8.20 -2.86 -22.83
CA SER A 128 9.16 -3.89 -23.27
C SER A 128 8.87 -5.27 -22.65
N PRO A 129 9.19 -6.39 -23.30
CA PRO A 129 9.03 -7.70 -22.71
C PRO A 129 9.75 -7.83 -21.36
N ILE A 130 9.10 -8.48 -20.39
CA ILE A 130 9.66 -8.85 -19.09
C ILE A 130 10.80 -9.83 -19.31
N THR A 131 11.96 -9.52 -18.74
CA THR A 131 13.15 -10.35 -18.83
C THR A 131 13.20 -11.37 -17.69
N TYR A 132 14.00 -12.42 -17.85
CA TYR A 132 14.16 -13.43 -16.80
C TYR A 132 14.81 -12.86 -15.54
N ASP A 133 15.82 -12.01 -15.73
CA ASP A 133 16.55 -11.42 -14.62
C ASP A 133 15.66 -10.48 -13.81
N GLU A 134 14.82 -9.68 -14.50
CA GLU A 134 13.81 -8.83 -13.86
C GLU A 134 12.78 -9.64 -13.06
N LEU A 135 12.28 -10.75 -13.63
CA LEU A 135 11.37 -11.64 -12.92
C LEU A 135 12.01 -12.20 -11.64
N LEU A 136 13.25 -12.70 -11.73
CA LEU A 136 13.97 -13.24 -10.58
C LEU A 136 14.28 -12.17 -9.53
N GLU A 137 14.67 -10.97 -9.97
CA GLU A 137 14.95 -9.84 -9.08
C GLU A 137 13.70 -9.49 -8.27
N GLU A 138 12.55 -9.32 -8.91
CA GLU A 138 11.34 -8.90 -8.21
C GLU A 138 10.74 -9.98 -7.32
N VAL A 139 10.80 -11.24 -7.73
CA VAL A 139 10.35 -12.37 -6.90
C VAL A 139 11.25 -12.55 -5.67
N SER A 140 12.56 -12.31 -5.81
CA SER A 140 13.49 -12.40 -4.67
C SER A 140 13.23 -11.36 -3.59
N ARG A 141 12.62 -10.22 -3.96
CA ARG A 141 12.26 -9.12 -3.05
C ARG A 141 10.87 -9.27 -2.44
N CYS A 142 10.13 -10.32 -2.80
CA CYS A 142 8.81 -10.57 -2.23
C CYS A 142 8.89 -10.94 -0.74
N PRO A 143 7.88 -10.54 0.05
CA PRO A 143 7.84 -10.85 1.48
C PRO A 143 7.65 -12.35 1.73
N GLN A 144 8.52 -12.97 2.53
CA GLN A 144 8.49 -14.40 2.85
C GLN A 144 7.42 -14.84 3.87
N ARG A 145 6.50 -13.97 4.26
CA ARG A 145 5.46 -14.30 5.26
C ARG A 145 4.11 -13.65 4.94
N SER A 146 3.87 -13.42 3.65
CA SER A 146 2.58 -12.91 3.19
C SER A 146 1.58 -14.05 3.05
N SER A 147 0.30 -13.75 3.25
CA SER A 147 -0.77 -14.69 2.93
C SER A 147 -0.87 -14.90 1.41
N PRO A 148 -0.96 -16.16 0.94
CA PRO A 148 -1.24 -16.47 -0.45
C PRO A 148 -2.70 -16.12 -0.82
N GLY A 149 -3.03 -16.23 -2.11
CA GLY A 149 -4.41 -16.13 -2.57
C GLY A 149 -5.18 -17.44 -2.36
N VAL A 150 -6.21 -17.65 -3.18
CA VAL A 150 -7.10 -18.83 -3.06
C VAL A 150 -6.42 -20.14 -3.41
N ASP A 151 -5.34 -20.08 -4.20
CA ASP A 151 -4.54 -21.23 -4.62
C ASP A 151 -3.60 -21.76 -3.52
N GLY A 152 -3.39 -20.98 -2.45
CA GLY A 152 -2.48 -21.31 -1.36
C GLY A 152 -0.99 -21.28 -1.73
N LEU A 153 -0.59 -20.77 -2.90
CA LEU A 153 0.80 -20.75 -3.34
C LEU A 153 1.56 -19.54 -2.76
N PRO A 154 2.57 -19.73 -1.90
CA PRO A 154 3.33 -18.63 -1.31
C PRO A 154 4.44 -18.14 -2.24
N TYR A 155 4.98 -16.93 -1.98
CA TYR A 155 6.07 -16.36 -2.77
C TYR A 155 7.33 -17.22 -2.76
N GLU A 156 7.60 -17.91 -1.66
CA GLU A 156 8.75 -18.78 -1.48
C GLU A 156 8.73 -19.94 -2.46
N LEU A 157 7.54 -20.50 -2.71
CA LEU A 157 7.36 -21.55 -3.69
C LEU A 157 7.56 -21.00 -5.11
N LEU A 158 6.97 -19.84 -5.42
CA LEU A 158 7.17 -19.19 -6.72
C LEU A 158 8.64 -18.87 -6.98
N ASN A 159 9.38 -18.40 -5.97
CA ASN A 159 10.80 -18.13 -6.08
C ASN A 159 11.61 -19.40 -6.39
N LEU A 160 11.26 -20.54 -5.81
CA LEU A 160 11.87 -21.83 -6.14
C LEU A 160 11.53 -22.27 -7.57
N LEU A 161 10.25 -22.15 -7.95
CA LEU A 161 9.77 -22.53 -9.28
C LEU A 161 10.43 -21.69 -10.36
N PHE A 162 10.44 -20.36 -10.25
CA PHE A 162 10.99 -19.49 -11.28
C PHE A 162 12.50 -19.62 -11.45
N ARG A 163 13.24 -20.02 -10.40
CA ARG A 163 14.66 -20.35 -10.50
C ARG A 163 14.92 -21.70 -11.16
N HIS A 164 13.92 -22.58 -11.24
CA HIS A 164 14.07 -23.87 -11.88
C HIS A 164 14.10 -23.71 -13.41
N PRO A 165 15.14 -24.21 -14.11
CA PRO A 165 15.29 -23.99 -15.55
C PRO A 165 14.08 -24.44 -16.39
N ALA A 166 13.42 -25.53 -16.00
CA ALA A 166 12.24 -26.04 -16.71
C ALA A 166 11.01 -25.11 -16.64
N CYS A 167 10.96 -24.19 -15.67
CA CYS A 167 9.84 -23.26 -15.51
C CYS A 167 10.10 -21.92 -16.20
N ARG A 168 11.34 -21.63 -16.62
CA ARG A 168 11.76 -20.34 -17.16
C ARG A 168 10.91 -19.89 -18.35
N GLU A 169 10.81 -20.73 -19.37
CA GLU A 169 10.13 -20.38 -20.62
C GLU A 169 8.63 -20.18 -20.39
N ILE A 170 8.01 -21.07 -19.61
CA ILE A 170 6.58 -21.01 -19.29
C ILE A 170 6.27 -19.75 -18.47
N ALA A 171 7.07 -19.44 -17.44
CA ALA A 171 6.88 -18.26 -16.62
C ALA A 171 6.97 -16.98 -17.46
N LEU A 172 8.02 -16.86 -18.28
CA LEU A 172 8.17 -15.70 -19.16
C LEU A 172 7.04 -15.60 -20.18
N ALA A 173 6.58 -16.71 -20.75
CA ALA A 173 5.45 -16.70 -21.67
C ALA A 173 4.18 -16.19 -21.00
N VAL A 174 3.87 -16.65 -19.78
CA VAL A 174 2.70 -16.18 -19.02
C VAL A 174 2.76 -14.69 -18.76
N TYR A 175 3.87 -14.20 -18.18
CA TYR A 175 4.01 -12.79 -17.83
C TYR A 175 4.07 -11.86 -19.07
N ASN A 176 4.73 -12.30 -20.15
CA ASN A 176 4.80 -11.51 -21.37
C ASN A 176 3.48 -11.50 -22.15
N ASN A 177 2.76 -12.63 -22.21
CA ASN A 177 1.42 -12.64 -22.81
C ASN A 177 0.44 -11.74 -22.04
N ALA A 178 0.56 -11.69 -20.70
CA ALA A 178 -0.20 -10.76 -19.87
C ALA A 178 0.15 -9.30 -20.19
N LEU A 179 1.44 -8.98 -20.39
CA LEU A 179 1.88 -7.61 -20.68
C LEU A 179 1.53 -7.14 -22.10
N THR A 180 1.85 -7.95 -23.12
CA THR A 180 1.82 -7.51 -24.53
C THR A 180 0.50 -7.80 -25.22
N VAL A 181 -0.20 -8.86 -24.80
CA VAL A 181 -1.46 -9.29 -25.42
C VAL A 181 -2.67 -9.01 -24.51
N GLY A 182 -2.43 -8.76 -23.21
CA GLY A 182 -3.52 -8.61 -22.23
C GLY A 182 -4.23 -9.93 -21.91
N ILE A 183 -3.58 -11.08 -22.15
CA ILE A 183 -4.13 -12.39 -21.82
C ILE A 183 -3.65 -12.78 -20.42
N PHE A 184 -4.56 -12.77 -19.46
CA PHE A 184 -4.29 -13.10 -18.07
C PHE A 184 -4.73 -14.53 -17.75
N PRO A 185 -3.98 -15.28 -16.92
CA PRO A 185 -4.48 -16.52 -16.33
C PRO A 185 -5.81 -16.30 -15.61
N PRO A 186 -6.82 -17.18 -15.77
CA PRO A 186 -8.10 -17.04 -15.08
C PRO A 186 -7.96 -16.93 -13.56
N SER A 187 -6.97 -17.63 -12.99
CA SER A 187 -6.66 -17.59 -11.55
C SER A 187 -6.28 -16.20 -11.05
N TRP A 188 -5.82 -15.27 -11.90
CA TRP A 188 -5.49 -13.90 -11.49
C TRP A 188 -6.73 -13.06 -11.21
N GLN A 189 -7.89 -13.49 -11.72
CA GLN A 189 -9.18 -12.84 -11.50
C GLN A 189 -9.92 -13.43 -10.29
N GLU A 190 -9.43 -14.55 -9.75
CA GLU A 190 -9.95 -15.14 -8.53
C GLU A 190 -9.35 -14.43 -7.31
N THR A 191 -10.20 -13.99 -6.38
CA THR A 191 -9.77 -13.27 -5.18
C THR A 191 -10.58 -13.72 -3.97
N CYS A 192 -9.91 -13.82 -2.83
CA CYS A 192 -10.58 -13.99 -1.54
C CYS A 192 -10.73 -12.62 -0.86
N VAL A 193 -11.95 -12.21 -0.55
CA VAL A 193 -12.19 -10.97 0.19
C VAL A 193 -12.28 -11.27 1.68
N SER A 194 -11.38 -10.69 2.47
CA SER A 194 -11.40 -10.73 3.92
C SER A 194 -11.84 -9.38 4.48
N LEU A 195 -12.80 -9.37 5.41
CA LEU A 195 -13.26 -8.15 6.06
C LEU A 195 -12.46 -7.90 7.34
N LEU A 196 -11.81 -6.73 7.43
CA LEU A 196 -11.15 -6.26 8.65
C LEU A 196 -11.99 -5.21 9.38
N PRO A 197 -12.18 -5.32 10.70
CA PRO A 197 -13.00 -4.37 11.44
C PRO A 197 -12.33 -2.98 11.51
N LYS A 198 -13.12 -1.93 11.29
CA LYS A 198 -12.78 -0.53 11.66
C LYS A 198 -13.32 -0.22 13.06
N LYS A 199 -13.16 1.04 13.49
CA LYS A 199 -13.88 1.59 14.65
C LYS A 199 -15.35 1.83 14.26
N GLY A 200 -16.27 1.67 15.21
CA GLY A 200 -17.70 1.93 15.01
C GLY A 200 -18.58 0.71 15.30
N ASP A 201 -19.84 0.80 14.90
CA ASP A 201 -20.79 -0.32 14.97
C ASP A 201 -20.46 -1.37 13.91
N LEU A 202 -20.00 -2.54 14.35
CA LEU A 202 -19.59 -3.63 13.46
C LEU A 202 -20.77 -4.38 12.82
N SER A 203 -22.02 -4.06 13.18
CA SER A 203 -23.19 -4.51 12.41
C SER A 203 -23.33 -3.75 11.08
N ASP A 204 -22.70 -2.58 10.92
CA ASP A 204 -22.69 -1.82 9.67
C ASP A 204 -21.47 -2.18 8.81
N LEU A 205 -21.72 -2.67 7.59
CA LEU A 205 -20.72 -3.01 6.57
C LEU A 205 -19.78 -1.84 6.19
N LYS A 206 -20.20 -0.58 6.39
CA LYS A 206 -19.34 0.60 6.21
C LYS A 206 -18.15 0.64 7.17
N ASN A 207 -18.30 0.01 8.34
CA ASN A 207 -17.26 -0.09 9.36
C ASN A 207 -16.34 -1.30 9.16
N TRP A 208 -16.34 -1.90 7.97
CA TRP A 208 -15.42 -2.95 7.58
C TRP A 208 -14.51 -2.47 6.43
N ARG A 209 -13.26 -2.97 6.42
CA ARG A 209 -12.33 -2.82 5.30
C ARG A 209 -12.28 -4.14 4.54
N PRO A 210 -12.76 -4.21 3.30
CA PRO A 210 -12.49 -5.35 2.45
C PRO A 210 -11.00 -5.37 2.07
N ILE A 211 -10.37 -6.52 2.19
CA ILE A 211 -9.04 -6.80 1.66
C ILE A 211 -9.17 -7.94 0.67
N SER A 212 -8.88 -7.64 -0.60
CA SER A 212 -8.80 -8.61 -1.68
C SER A 212 -7.44 -9.28 -1.68
N LEU A 213 -7.43 -10.60 -1.46
CA LEU A 213 -6.25 -11.44 -1.54
C LEU A 213 -6.22 -12.12 -2.91
N ILE A 214 -5.51 -11.49 -3.84
CA ILE A 214 -5.17 -12.08 -5.15
C ILE A 214 -4.01 -13.08 -5.00
N ASN A 215 -3.88 -13.98 -5.98
CA ASN A 215 -2.81 -14.97 -6.03
C ASN A 215 -1.42 -14.32 -6.13
N THR A 216 -0.41 -15.01 -5.62
CA THR A 216 0.95 -14.45 -5.45
C THR A 216 1.64 -14.22 -6.79
N ASP A 217 1.33 -15.03 -7.80
CA ASP A 217 1.84 -14.91 -9.17
C ASP A 217 1.31 -13.63 -9.85
N ALA A 218 0.03 -13.31 -9.66
CA ALA A 218 -0.55 -12.03 -10.07
C ALA A 218 0.10 -10.85 -9.33
N LYS A 219 0.40 -10.98 -8.03
CA LYS A 219 1.12 -9.95 -7.27
C LYS A 219 2.55 -9.75 -7.76
N VAL A 220 3.23 -10.81 -8.22
CA VAL A 220 4.55 -10.70 -8.84
C VAL A 220 4.46 -9.85 -10.12
N PHE A 221 3.46 -10.09 -10.95
CA PHE A 221 3.24 -9.29 -12.16
C PHE A 221 3.06 -7.81 -11.85
N THR A 222 2.13 -7.48 -10.94
CA THR A 222 1.87 -6.08 -10.58
C THR A 222 3.08 -5.42 -9.93
N ARG A 223 3.91 -6.19 -9.21
CA ARG A 223 5.17 -5.72 -8.63
C ARG A 223 6.21 -5.37 -9.71
N ILE A 224 6.36 -6.20 -10.74
CA ILE A 224 7.25 -5.92 -11.88
C ILE A 224 6.82 -4.61 -12.57
N LEU A 225 5.53 -4.46 -12.88
CA LEU A 225 5.00 -3.23 -13.47
C LEU A 225 5.21 -2.02 -12.57
N ASN A 226 4.92 -2.17 -11.28
CA ASN A 226 5.14 -1.10 -10.30
C ASN A 226 6.63 -0.70 -10.22
N ALA A 227 7.57 -1.64 -10.31
CA ALA A 227 9.00 -1.35 -10.33
C ALA A 227 9.40 -0.52 -11.56
N ARG A 228 8.82 -0.81 -12.73
CA ARG A 228 9.03 0.00 -13.94
C ARG A 228 8.42 1.39 -13.82
N ILE A 229 7.15 1.48 -13.41
CA ILE A 229 6.41 2.74 -13.31
C ILE A 229 7.02 3.65 -12.25
N ILE A 230 7.37 3.13 -11.07
CA ILE A 230 7.86 3.96 -9.95
C ILE A 230 9.22 4.62 -10.27
N ASN A 231 10.02 4.02 -11.15
CA ASN A 231 11.28 4.60 -11.60
C ASN A 231 11.04 5.89 -12.39
N LEU A 232 9.97 5.93 -13.19
CA LEU A 232 9.59 7.07 -14.03
C LEU A 232 8.70 8.05 -13.28
N ALA A 233 7.87 7.57 -12.35
CA ALA A 233 6.95 8.39 -11.57
C ALA A 233 7.66 9.51 -10.80
N LYS A 234 8.96 9.36 -10.46
CA LYS A 234 9.71 10.40 -9.74
C LYS A 234 9.89 11.71 -10.51
N SER A 235 9.96 11.67 -11.85
CA SER A 235 10.04 12.87 -12.68
C SER A 235 8.66 13.47 -12.97
N LEU A 236 7.63 12.62 -13.04
CA LEU A 236 6.27 13.04 -13.38
C LEU A 236 5.48 13.57 -12.17
N ILE A 237 5.79 13.09 -10.97
CA ILE A 237 5.04 13.43 -9.76
C ILE A 237 5.72 14.59 -9.03
N THR A 238 4.93 15.61 -8.69
CA THR A 238 5.34 16.80 -7.92
C THR A 238 6.16 16.41 -6.68
N PRO A 239 7.13 17.24 -6.25
CA PRO A 239 7.95 16.93 -5.07
C PRO A 239 7.14 16.86 -3.76
N PHE A 240 5.94 17.43 -3.73
CA PHE A 240 5.09 17.50 -2.54
C PHE A 240 4.26 16.23 -2.29
N GLN A 241 4.15 15.34 -3.28
CA GLN A 241 3.52 14.03 -3.12
C GLN A 241 4.45 13.08 -2.34
N SER A 242 4.28 12.97 -1.03
CA SER A 242 5.12 12.11 -0.19
C SER A 242 4.59 10.66 -0.09
N GLY A 243 3.30 10.45 -0.32
CA GLY A 243 2.65 9.15 -0.19
C GLY A 243 3.11 8.17 -1.27
N PHE A 244 3.52 6.96 -0.87
CA PHE A 244 3.82 5.83 -1.75
C PHE A 244 4.96 6.04 -2.78
N VAL A 245 5.74 7.12 -2.68
CA VAL A 245 6.91 7.37 -3.53
C VAL A 245 8.19 6.98 -2.81
N ARG A 246 8.99 6.10 -3.43
CA ARG A 246 10.24 5.61 -2.85
C ARG A 246 11.22 6.76 -2.60
N GLY A 247 11.66 6.90 -1.34
CA GLY A 247 12.64 7.90 -0.92
C GLY A 247 12.04 9.22 -0.43
N ARG A 248 10.71 9.34 -0.36
CA ARG A 248 10.02 10.47 0.28
C ARG A 248 9.50 10.04 1.64
N PHE A 249 9.66 10.89 2.66
CA PHE A 249 9.21 10.58 4.01
C PHE A 249 7.96 11.38 4.35
N ILE A 250 6.90 10.68 4.80
CA ILE A 250 5.61 11.33 5.03
C ILE A 250 5.65 12.40 6.14
N ALA A 251 6.59 12.30 7.08
CA ALA A 251 6.74 13.32 8.12
C ALA A 251 7.24 14.66 7.56
N ASP A 252 7.88 14.67 6.40
CA ASP A 252 8.36 15.90 5.75
C ASP A 252 7.17 16.81 5.40
N ASN A 253 6.05 16.24 4.95
CA ASN A 253 4.83 17.00 4.68
C ASN A 253 4.25 17.61 5.96
N GLY A 254 4.30 16.89 7.08
CA GLY A 254 3.87 17.40 8.38
C GLY A 254 4.74 18.57 8.87
N LEU A 255 6.06 18.47 8.68
CA LEU A 255 6.99 19.55 8.99
C LEU A 255 6.79 20.76 8.08
N LEU A 256 6.65 20.55 6.76
CA LEU A 256 6.38 21.60 5.79
C LEU A 256 5.10 22.36 6.14
N MET A 257 4.02 21.64 6.44
CA MET A 257 2.75 22.24 6.85
C MET A 257 2.94 23.12 8.09
N LYS A 258 3.71 22.66 9.09
CA LYS A 258 4.02 23.45 10.29
C LYS A 258 4.78 24.74 9.95
N LEU A 259 5.79 24.66 9.10
CA LEU A 259 6.57 25.83 8.67
C LEU A 259 5.70 26.84 7.91
N VAL A 260 4.81 26.37 7.03
CA VAL A 260 3.87 27.23 6.30
C VAL A 260 2.91 27.92 7.27
N MET A 261 2.36 27.20 8.25
CA MET A 261 1.50 27.77 9.29
C MET A 261 2.22 28.83 10.13
N ASP A 262 3.45 28.57 10.56
CA ASP A 262 4.23 29.52 11.36
C ASP A 262 4.64 30.74 10.53
N HIS A 263 4.99 30.56 9.26
CA HIS A 263 5.26 31.67 8.35
C HIS A 263 4.02 32.56 8.15
N ALA A 264 2.85 31.97 7.90
CA ALA A 264 1.60 32.71 7.72
C ALA A 264 1.22 33.53 8.96
N ARG A 265 1.46 32.99 10.17
CA ARG A 265 1.28 33.73 11.44
C ARG A 265 2.22 34.92 11.53
N ASN A 266 3.51 34.73 11.22
CA ASN A 266 4.51 35.79 11.31
C ASN A 266 4.27 36.91 10.28
N SER A 267 3.87 36.54 9.06
CA SER A 267 3.57 37.49 7.99
C SER A 267 2.17 38.11 8.07
N HIS A 268 1.36 37.73 9.06
CA HIS A 268 -0.04 38.14 9.20
C HIS A 268 -0.87 37.87 7.94
N SER A 269 -0.54 36.77 7.25
CA SER A 269 -1.21 36.38 6.01
C SER A 269 -2.67 36.04 6.26
N GLN A 270 -3.55 36.42 5.33
CA GLN A 270 -4.96 36.08 5.32
C GLN A 270 -5.24 34.76 4.56
N SER A 271 -4.20 33.96 4.27
CA SER A 271 -4.32 32.69 3.57
C SER A 271 -5.16 31.67 4.36
N ILE A 272 -5.89 30.83 3.64
CA ILE A 272 -6.70 29.74 4.20
C ILE A 272 -6.06 28.41 3.82
N GLY A 273 -5.98 27.48 4.79
CA GLY A 273 -5.61 26.09 4.55
C GLY A 273 -6.85 25.26 4.21
N LEU A 274 -6.79 24.47 3.15
CA LEU A 274 -7.85 23.57 2.73
C LEU A 274 -7.38 22.13 2.95
N MET A 275 -8.13 21.35 3.73
CA MET A 275 -7.87 19.92 3.92
C MET A 275 -8.92 19.12 3.16
N LEU A 276 -8.49 18.40 2.14
CA LEU A 276 -9.35 17.57 1.30
C LEU A 276 -9.11 16.11 1.65
N ASP A 277 -10.19 15.33 1.80
CA ASP A 277 -10.12 13.88 2.00
C ASP A 277 -11.06 13.21 1.02
N GLN A 278 -10.57 12.15 0.37
CA GLN A 278 -11.35 11.40 -0.61
C GLN A 278 -12.00 10.19 0.08
N GLU A 279 -13.34 10.20 0.14
CA GLU A 279 -14.07 9.07 0.70
C GLU A 279 -13.82 7.80 -0.13
N LYS A 280 -13.21 6.79 0.51
CA LYS A 280 -12.99 5.46 -0.08
C LYS A 280 -12.30 5.50 -1.44
N ALA A 281 -11.19 6.23 -1.53
CA ALA A 281 -10.42 6.43 -2.76
C ALA A 281 -10.10 5.14 -3.54
N TYR A 282 -9.82 4.03 -2.85
CA TYR A 282 -9.54 2.73 -3.50
C TYR A 282 -10.80 1.98 -3.97
N ASP A 283 -11.96 2.26 -3.36
CA ASP A 283 -13.21 1.58 -3.72
C ASP A 283 -13.94 2.31 -4.85
N ARG A 284 -13.86 3.66 -4.88
CA ARG A 284 -14.46 4.51 -5.92
C ARG A 284 -13.50 4.76 -7.09
N TRP A 285 -12.89 3.69 -7.59
CA TRP A 285 -11.94 3.79 -8.68
C TRP A 285 -12.68 3.99 -10.02
N CYS A 286 -12.41 5.10 -10.67
CA CYS A 286 -12.78 5.39 -12.05
C CYS A 286 -11.53 5.96 -12.72
N THR A 287 -11.33 5.74 -14.02
CA THR A 287 -10.16 6.22 -14.79
C THR A 287 -9.90 7.73 -14.57
N VAL A 288 -10.95 8.53 -14.31
CA VAL A 288 -10.88 9.96 -13.97
C VAL A 288 -10.34 10.23 -12.56
N CYS A 289 -10.63 9.37 -11.58
CA CYS A 289 -10.10 9.50 -10.21
C CYS A 289 -8.58 9.33 -10.15
N GLN A 290 -7.95 8.71 -11.15
CA GLN A 290 -6.50 8.54 -11.20
C GLN A 290 -5.76 9.88 -11.29
N ILE A 291 -6.33 10.86 -12.00
CA ILE A 291 -5.76 12.22 -12.13
C ILE A 291 -6.11 13.04 -10.89
N CYS A 292 -7.37 12.97 -10.42
CA CYS A 292 -7.78 13.69 -9.21
C CYS A 292 -7.06 13.21 -7.94
N SER A 293 -6.76 11.92 -7.76
CA SER A 293 -5.98 11.45 -6.59
C SER A 293 -4.51 11.87 -6.65
N LEU A 294 -3.95 12.12 -7.84
CA LEU A 294 -2.61 12.72 -8.01
C LEU A 294 -2.62 14.23 -7.75
N VAL A 295 -3.71 14.92 -8.11
CA VAL A 295 -3.87 16.38 -7.92
C VAL A 295 -4.37 16.75 -6.52
N LEU A 296 -5.21 15.94 -5.89
CA LEU A 296 -5.83 16.22 -4.57
C LEU A 296 -4.97 15.77 -3.39
N ASN A 297 -4.00 14.86 -3.59
CA ASN A 297 -2.94 14.62 -2.59
C ASN A 297 -1.81 15.68 -2.66
N CYS A 298 -1.93 16.68 -3.53
CA CYS A 298 -1.01 17.81 -3.64
C CYS A 298 -1.42 19.06 -2.83
N VAL A 299 -2.37 18.96 -1.88
CA VAL A 299 -2.69 20.04 -0.93
C VAL A 299 -2.72 19.52 0.50
#